data_AF-A0A9D2LAY8-F1
#
_entry.id   AF-A0A9D2LAY8-F1
#
_cell.length_a   1.000
_cell.length_b   1.000
_cell.length_c   1.000
_cell.angle_alpha   90.00
_cell.angle_beta   90.00
_cell.angle_gamma   90.00
#
_symmetry.space_group_name_H-M   'P 1'
#
loop_
_entity.id
_entity.type
_entity.pdbx_description
1 polymer ?
#
loop_
_entity_poly.entity_id
_entity_poly.type
_entity_poly.pdbx_seq_one_letter_code
_entity_poly.pdbx_strand_id
1 'polypeptide(L)'
;MRPLAALRDRFTHVPAAVLRRSESGAARAAVIDDVRAVFPDVPRDAGPERLIRHARRLVLAAARDEFAREGVELVDLPEGWGRAELRRADLAGEEAFRGFVEEVIGALDIVPSPLEKDDALELRDGPYSADRYGLSLEASADLASYLLSRAWMLMALELVEELEGEAAAGSPGRRALPADTEPAPRDEQEFFEAQAAAIREEVRARLVRMVRVPLELRAALDRHARLEGDAAADDRAGVGGDPVGRRAGAPGPGAAGHSKRAREDLAKKASAAFELAQSEVGRTAFGMLRSGAERAYGAYGRRTEVDGTPGEEPDHREP
;
A
#
# COMPACT_ATOMS: atom_id res chain seq x y z
N MET A 1 14.11 -27.60 -22.23
CA MET A 1 15.57 -27.37 -22.39
C MET A 1 15.81 -25.90 -22.70
N ARG A 2 16.53 -25.20 -21.80
CA ARG A 2 17.22 -23.89 -21.87
C ARG A 2 16.55 -22.71 -22.62
N PRO A 3 15.70 -21.91 -21.95
CA PRO A 3 15.32 -20.55 -22.41
C PRO A 3 16.50 -19.56 -22.41
N LEU A 4 17.50 -19.75 -21.54
CA LEU A 4 18.68 -18.89 -21.39
C LEU A 4 19.68 -18.93 -22.56
N ALA A 5 19.64 -19.97 -23.42
CA ALA A 5 20.59 -20.11 -24.51
C ALA A 5 20.30 -19.14 -25.67
N ALA A 6 19.01 -18.83 -25.92
CA ALA A 6 18.58 -17.94 -26.99
C ALA A 6 18.88 -16.45 -26.69
N LEU A 7 18.93 -16.06 -25.41
CA LEU A 7 19.32 -14.70 -25.00
C LEU A 7 20.85 -14.50 -25.06
N ARG A 8 21.62 -15.58 -24.87
CA ARG A 8 23.09 -15.51 -24.73
C ARG A 8 23.83 -15.24 -26.04
N ASP A 9 23.26 -15.65 -27.17
CA ASP A 9 23.90 -15.53 -28.50
C ASP A 9 23.81 -14.14 -29.14
N ARG A 10 22.99 -13.22 -28.60
CA ARG A 10 22.82 -11.86 -29.16
C ARG A 10 23.86 -10.83 -28.71
N PHE A 11 24.76 -11.16 -27.78
CA PHE A 11 25.62 -10.18 -27.10
C PHE A 11 27.12 -10.51 -27.12
N THR A 12 27.62 -11.03 -28.24
CA THR A 12 29.04 -11.28 -28.45
C THR A 12 29.73 -10.03 -29.04
N HIS A 13 30.60 -9.42 -28.21
CA HIS A 13 31.75 -8.54 -28.56
C HIS A 13 31.72 -7.08 -28.08
N VAL A 14 31.87 -6.86 -26.77
CA VAL A 14 32.63 -5.79 -26.05
C VAL A 14 32.89 -6.36 -24.62
N PRO A 15 33.89 -5.95 -23.80
CA PRO A 15 34.03 -6.46 -22.43
C PRO A 15 32.74 -6.32 -21.61
N ALA A 16 32.00 -7.42 -21.54
CA ALA A 16 30.55 -7.41 -21.33
C ALA A 16 30.13 -7.10 -19.89
N ALA A 17 30.99 -7.37 -18.92
CA ALA A 17 30.62 -7.29 -17.50
C ALA A 17 30.42 -5.84 -17.00
N VAL A 18 31.15 -4.86 -17.55
CA VAL A 18 31.05 -3.46 -17.09
C VAL A 18 29.91 -2.72 -17.79
N LEU A 19 29.70 -2.98 -19.09
CA LEU A 19 28.57 -2.41 -19.84
C LEU A 19 27.23 -3.01 -19.39
N ARG A 20 27.17 -4.33 -19.13
CA ARG A 20 25.94 -4.98 -18.67
C ARG A 20 25.55 -4.63 -17.24
N ARG A 21 26.51 -4.38 -16.35
CA ARG A 21 26.20 -3.92 -14.98
C ARG A 21 25.60 -2.51 -14.96
N SER A 22 26.08 -1.62 -15.84
CA SER A 22 25.43 -0.32 -16.04
C SER A 22 24.05 -0.44 -16.68
N GLU A 23 23.86 -1.41 -17.57
CA GLU A 23 22.55 -1.71 -18.18
C GLU A 23 21.56 -2.29 -17.16
N SER A 24 22.00 -3.17 -16.25
CA SER A 24 21.15 -3.72 -15.19
C SER A 24 20.72 -2.66 -14.18
N GLY A 25 21.66 -1.81 -13.74
CA GLY A 25 21.34 -0.65 -12.89
C GLY A 25 20.38 0.33 -13.57
N ALA A 26 20.56 0.59 -14.87
CA ALA A 26 19.65 1.42 -15.66
C ALA A 26 18.27 0.77 -15.84
N ALA A 27 18.21 -0.55 -16.06
CA ALA A 27 16.96 -1.30 -16.16
C ALA A 27 16.18 -1.31 -14.84
N ARG A 28 16.88 -1.52 -13.71
CA ARG A 28 16.30 -1.42 -12.37
C ARG A 28 15.75 -0.02 -12.13
N ALA A 29 16.51 1.03 -12.46
CA ALA A 29 16.07 2.41 -12.32
C ALA A 29 14.82 2.70 -13.18
N ALA A 30 14.78 2.22 -14.42
CA ALA A 30 13.63 2.38 -15.30
C ALA A 30 12.36 1.73 -14.73
N VAL A 31 12.45 0.48 -14.24
CA VAL A 31 11.31 -0.21 -13.61
C VAL A 31 10.80 0.58 -12.40
N ILE A 32 11.70 1.09 -11.55
CA ILE A 32 11.30 1.88 -10.37
C ILE A 32 10.74 3.25 -10.77
N ASP A 33 11.28 3.90 -11.78
CA ASP A 33 10.75 5.19 -12.25
C ASP A 33 9.35 5.04 -12.84
N ASP A 34 9.08 3.95 -13.58
CA ASP A 34 7.74 3.61 -14.06
C ASP A 34 6.77 3.37 -12.89
N VAL A 35 7.17 2.55 -11.92
CA VAL A 35 6.37 2.31 -10.71
C VAL A 35 6.09 3.61 -9.98
N ARG A 36 7.07 4.51 -9.85
CA ARG A 36 6.93 5.79 -9.15
C ARG A 36 6.07 6.80 -9.89
N ALA A 37 5.95 6.69 -11.21
CA ALA A 37 4.96 7.46 -11.95
C ALA A 37 3.53 7.06 -11.50
N VAL A 38 3.27 5.76 -11.41
CA VAL A 38 1.96 5.20 -10.99
C VAL A 38 1.76 5.27 -9.47
N PHE A 39 2.80 5.19 -8.66
CA PHE A 39 2.73 5.20 -7.19
C PHE A 39 3.82 6.11 -6.61
N PRO A 40 3.56 7.44 -6.53
CA PRO A 40 4.57 8.42 -6.14
C PRO A 40 5.15 8.25 -4.72
N ASP A 41 4.47 7.51 -3.85
CA ASP A 41 4.91 7.19 -2.49
C ASP A 41 5.93 6.04 -2.42
N VAL A 42 6.20 5.37 -3.55
CA VAL A 42 7.25 4.36 -3.65
C VAL A 42 8.64 5.03 -3.66
N PRO A 43 9.56 4.65 -2.74
CA PRO A 43 10.94 5.13 -2.73
C PRO A 43 11.72 4.70 -3.96
N ARG A 44 12.73 5.50 -4.31
CA ARG A 44 13.64 5.23 -5.45
C ARG A 44 14.50 3.98 -5.26
N ASP A 45 14.73 3.57 -4.02
CA ASP A 45 15.51 2.40 -3.65
C ASP A 45 14.65 1.16 -3.39
N ALA A 46 13.32 1.24 -3.62
CA ALA A 46 12.42 0.12 -3.39
C ALA A 46 12.89 -1.17 -4.10
N GLY A 47 12.93 -2.27 -3.36
CA GLY A 47 13.14 -3.62 -3.89
C GLY A 47 11.82 -4.39 -4.09
N PRO A 48 11.90 -5.64 -4.58
CA PRO A 48 10.73 -6.47 -4.88
C PRO A 48 9.74 -6.60 -3.72
N GLU A 49 10.22 -6.86 -2.50
CA GLU A 49 9.37 -7.07 -1.32
C GLU A 49 8.61 -5.81 -0.93
N ARG A 50 9.13 -4.63 -1.28
CA ARG A 50 8.43 -3.37 -1.05
C ARG A 50 7.25 -3.21 -2.00
N LEU A 51 7.42 -3.62 -3.26
CA LEU A 51 6.35 -3.60 -4.26
C LEU A 51 5.27 -4.64 -3.92
N ILE A 52 5.66 -5.86 -3.53
CA ILE A 52 4.74 -6.91 -3.07
C ILE A 52 3.90 -6.40 -1.87
N ARG A 53 4.54 -5.79 -0.88
CA ARG A 53 3.81 -5.20 0.26
C ARG A 53 2.91 -4.04 -0.16
N HIS A 54 3.27 -3.29 -1.19
CA HIS A 54 2.42 -2.21 -1.70
C HIS A 54 1.17 -2.80 -2.39
N ALA A 55 1.34 -3.81 -3.25
CA ALA A 55 0.24 -4.55 -3.87
C ALA A 55 -0.74 -5.12 -2.83
N ARG A 56 -0.22 -5.78 -1.78
CA ARG A 56 -1.04 -6.28 -0.65
C ARG A 56 -1.83 -5.17 0.03
N ARG A 57 -1.17 -4.04 0.34
CA ARG A 57 -1.85 -2.90 1.00
C ARG A 57 -2.96 -2.31 0.12
N LEU A 58 -2.74 -2.24 -1.19
CA LEU A 58 -3.72 -1.72 -2.15
C LEU A 58 -5.00 -2.58 -2.12
N VAL A 59 -4.86 -3.90 -2.31
CA VAL A 59 -5.99 -4.84 -2.29
C VAL A 59 -6.68 -4.86 -0.93
N LEU A 60 -5.92 -4.83 0.17
CA LEU A 60 -6.48 -4.78 1.52
C LEU A 60 -7.22 -3.46 1.84
N ALA A 61 -6.86 -2.37 1.17
CA ALA A 61 -7.60 -1.12 1.27
C ALA A 61 -8.93 -1.23 0.48
N ALA A 62 -8.86 -1.70 -0.76
CA ALA A 62 -10.02 -1.92 -1.61
C ALA A 62 -11.05 -2.85 -0.97
N ALA A 63 -10.63 -3.97 -0.36
CA ALA A 63 -11.54 -4.87 0.35
C ALA A 63 -12.25 -4.21 1.55
N ARG A 64 -11.60 -3.27 2.25
CA ARG A 64 -12.24 -2.51 3.33
C ARG A 64 -13.23 -1.49 2.78
N ASP A 65 -12.91 -0.91 1.64
CA ASP A 65 -13.74 0.05 0.95
C ASP A 65 -14.99 -0.66 0.41
N GLU A 66 -14.84 -1.86 -0.15
CA GLU A 66 -15.96 -2.73 -0.53
C GLU A 66 -16.83 -3.12 0.66
N PHE A 67 -16.22 -3.50 1.79
CA PHE A 67 -17.00 -3.79 2.99
C PHE A 67 -17.78 -2.56 3.47
N ALA A 68 -17.20 -1.37 3.39
CA ALA A 68 -17.92 -0.14 3.72
C ALA A 68 -18.99 0.23 2.68
N ARG A 69 -18.81 -0.17 1.41
CA ARG A 69 -19.75 0.07 0.32
C ARG A 69 -20.98 -0.83 0.45
N GLU A 70 -20.77 -2.13 0.57
CA GLU A 70 -21.85 -3.14 0.47
C GLU A 70 -21.91 -4.03 1.71
N GLY A 71 -20.76 -4.40 2.28
CA GLY A 71 -20.69 -5.37 3.39
C GLY A 71 -21.34 -4.90 4.70
N VAL A 72 -21.45 -3.57 4.92
CA VAL A 72 -22.09 -3.00 6.11
C VAL A 72 -23.59 -3.25 6.16
N GLU A 73 -24.26 -3.38 5.00
CA GLU A 73 -25.70 -3.64 4.93
C GLU A 73 -26.05 -5.05 5.41
N LEU A 74 -25.06 -5.95 5.39
CA LEU A 74 -25.18 -7.33 5.86
C LEU A 74 -25.06 -7.45 7.38
N VAL A 75 -24.78 -6.35 8.09
CA VAL A 75 -24.47 -6.36 9.52
C VAL A 75 -25.67 -5.89 10.34
N ASP A 76 -26.45 -6.84 10.87
CA ASP A 76 -27.53 -6.56 11.82
C ASP A 76 -27.01 -6.61 13.27
N LEU A 77 -27.00 -5.45 13.95
CA LEU A 77 -26.42 -5.30 15.29
C LEU A 77 -27.46 -4.92 16.33
N PRO A 78 -27.43 -5.54 17.53
CA PRO A 78 -28.24 -5.09 18.63
C PRO A 78 -27.80 -3.70 19.14
N GLU A 79 -28.73 -2.96 19.76
CA GLU A 79 -28.40 -1.70 20.45
C GLU A 79 -27.30 -1.91 21.51
N GLY A 80 -26.33 -0.99 21.57
CA GLY A 80 -25.25 -1.05 22.56
C GLY A 80 -24.21 -2.15 22.34
N TRP A 81 -24.09 -2.67 21.11
CA TRP A 81 -23.17 -3.75 20.75
C TRP A 81 -21.71 -3.52 21.18
N GLY A 82 -21.08 -4.60 21.67
CA GLY A 82 -19.67 -4.68 22.05
C GLY A 82 -19.05 -6.04 21.69
N ARG A 83 -17.87 -6.36 22.25
CA ARG A 83 -17.15 -7.61 21.91
C ARG A 83 -17.94 -8.88 22.26
N ALA A 84 -18.75 -8.86 23.30
CA ALA A 84 -19.52 -10.03 23.72
C ALA A 84 -20.71 -10.26 22.78
N GLU A 85 -21.34 -9.17 22.34
CA GLU A 85 -22.49 -9.15 21.44
C GLU A 85 -22.07 -9.62 20.04
N LEU A 86 -20.96 -9.11 19.50
CA LEU A 86 -20.44 -9.58 18.20
C LEU A 86 -20.11 -11.08 18.20
N ARG A 87 -19.55 -11.59 19.31
CA ARG A 87 -19.28 -13.02 19.46
C ARG A 87 -20.55 -13.86 19.54
N ARG A 88 -21.62 -13.31 20.11
CA ARG A 88 -22.93 -13.99 20.19
C ARG A 88 -23.67 -13.96 18.85
N ALA A 89 -23.55 -12.86 18.11
CA ALA A 89 -24.10 -12.73 16.77
C ALA A 89 -23.41 -13.66 15.77
N ASP A 90 -22.10 -13.89 15.95
CA ASP A 90 -21.28 -14.71 15.03
C ASP A 90 -21.43 -14.29 13.56
N LEU A 91 -21.40 -12.98 13.32
CA LEU A 91 -21.50 -12.37 11.98
C LEU A 91 -20.56 -13.04 10.95
N ALA A 92 -19.39 -13.49 11.38
CA ALA A 92 -18.42 -14.16 10.51
C ALA A 92 -18.87 -15.55 10.03
N GLY A 93 -19.74 -16.22 10.79
CA GLY A 93 -20.34 -17.51 10.46
C GLY A 93 -21.61 -17.40 9.60
N GLU A 94 -22.23 -16.22 9.56
CA GLU A 94 -23.44 -15.98 8.78
C GLU A 94 -23.22 -16.22 7.28
N GLU A 95 -24.22 -16.83 6.64
CA GLU A 95 -24.15 -17.20 5.22
C GLU A 95 -24.01 -15.98 4.31
N ALA A 96 -24.75 -14.90 4.61
CA ALA A 96 -24.68 -13.65 3.86
C ALA A 96 -23.27 -13.05 3.88
N PHE A 97 -22.66 -12.93 5.06
CA PHE A 97 -21.30 -12.42 5.18
C PHE A 97 -20.26 -13.34 4.52
N ARG A 98 -20.41 -14.67 4.67
CA ARG A 98 -19.52 -15.62 3.98
C ARG A 98 -19.65 -15.50 2.45
N GLY A 99 -20.86 -15.35 1.93
CA GLY A 99 -21.13 -15.12 0.50
C GLY A 99 -20.43 -13.85 0.01
N PHE A 100 -20.57 -12.74 0.72
CA PHE A 100 -19.86 -11.49 0.43
C PHE A 100 -18.33 -11.66 0.42
N VAL A 101 -17.76 -12.37 1.38
CA VAL A 101 -16.30 -12.62 1.41
C VAL A 101 -15.85 -13.43 0.19
N GLU A 102 -16.60 -14.45 -0.22
CA GLU A 102 -16.26 -15.22 -1.43
C GLU A 102 -16.42 -14.39 -2.70
N GLU A 103 -17.41 -13.50 -2.77
CA GLU A 103 -17.57 -12.57 -3.88
C GLU A 103 -16.39 -11.60 -4.00
N VAL A 104 -16.00 -10.96 -2.89
CA VAL A 104 -14.80 -10.10 -2.84
C VAL A 104 -13.55 -10.86 -3.27
N ILE A 105 -13.34 -12.08 -2.77
CA ILE A 105 -12.18 -12.91 -3.13
C ILE A 105 -12.23 -13.34 -4.60
N GLY A 106 -13.41 -13.65 -5.12
CA GLY A 106 -13.64 -14.03 -6.51
C GLY A 106 -13.39 -12.90 -7.50
N ALA A 107 -13.66 -11.65 -7.10
CA ALA A 107 -13.38 -10.46 -7.90
C ALA A 107 -11.88 -10.12 -7.99
N LEU A 108 -11.05 -10.66 -7.08
CA LEU A 108 -9.59 -10.43 -7.09
C LEU A 108 -8.90 -11.34 -8.12
N ASP A 109 -8.88 -10.88 -9.37
CA ASP A 109 -8.13 -11.49 -10.45
C ASP A 109 -6.66 -11.02 -10.45
N ILE A 110 -5.84 -11.73 -9.66
CA ILE A 110 -4.40 -11.45 -9.54
C ILE A 110 -3.64 -12.42 -10.44
N VAL A 111 -3.24 -11.93 -11.59
CA VAL A 111 -2.59 -12.68 -12.67
C VAL A 111 -1.48 -11.83 -13.30
N PRO A 112 -0.54 -12.44 -14.06
CA PRO A 112 0.48 -11.67 -14.78
C PRO A 112 -0.14 -10.52 -15.59
N SER A 113 0.27 -9.29 -15.29
CA SER A 113 -0.35 -8.11 -15.86
C SER A 113 0.29 -7.74 -17.19
N PRO A 114 -0.49 -7.52 -18.26
CA PRO A 114 -0.01 -6.90 -19.48
C PRO A 114 0.05 -5.36 -19.39
N LEU A 115 -0.34 -4.77 -18.25
CA LEU A 115 -0.46 -3.31 -18.12
C LEU A 115 0.90 -2.63 -18.21
N GLU A 116 0.97 -1.64 -19.11
CA GLU A 116 2.10 -0.72 -19.17
C GLU A 116 1.87 0.47 -18.24
N LYS A 117 2.94 1.25 -18.02
CA LYS A 117 2.91 2.40 -17.10
C LYS A 117 1.78 3.40 -17.41
N ASP A 118 1.60 3.73 -18.69
CA ASP A 118 0.61 4.74 -19.08
C ASP A 118 -0.82 4.21 -18.89
N ASP A 119 -1.07 2.93 -19.15
CA ASP A 119 -2.37 2.28 -18.89
C ASP A 119 -2.65 2.17 -17.39
N ALA A 120 -1.63 1.85 -16.58
CA ALA A 120 -1.76 1.80 -15.13
C ALA A 120 -2.02 3.20 -14.52
N LEU A 121 -1.46 4.25 -15.11
CA LEU A 121 -1.77 5.64 -14.75
C LEU A 121 -3.22 5.99 -15.11
N GLU A 122 -3.65 5.68 -16.33
CA GLU A 122 -5.02 5.92 -16.77
C GLU A 122 -6.02 5.15 -15.90
N LEU A 123 -5.73 3.89 -15.57
CA LEU A 123 -6.55 3.10 -14.67
C LEU A 123 -6.61 3.74 -13.28
N ARG A 124 -5.48 4.15 -12.69
CA ARG A 124 -5.45 4.77 -11.35
C ARG A 124 -6.26 6.06 -11.29
N ASP A 125 -6.15 6.91 -12.30
CA ASP A 125 -6.77 8.25 -12.33
C ASP A 125 -8.13 8.26 -13.04
N GLY A 126 -8.55 7.12 -13.59
CA GLY A 126 -9.75 6.97 -14.38
C GLY A 126 -11.02 7.16 -13.56
N PRO A 127 -12.06 7.81 -14.13
CA PRO A 127 -13.30 8.10 -13.40
C PRO A 127 -14.16 6.88 -13.10
N TYR A 128 -13.89 5.74 -13.75
CA TYR A 128 -14.62 4.48 -13.55
C TYR A 128 -13.91 3.52 -12.60
N SER A 129 -12.65 3.83 -12.26
CA SER A 129 -11.80 2.97 -11.46
C SER A 129 -11.93 3.23 -9.97
N ALA A 130 -12.47 4.39 -9.60
CA ALA A 130 -12.68 4.80 -8.23
C ALA A 130 -14.01 5.52 -8.07
N ASP A 131 -14.59 5.39 -6.88
CA ASP A 131 -15.77 6.13 -6.44
C ASP A 131 -15.46 6.87 -5.12
N ARG A 132 -16.52 7.33 -4.44
CA ARG A 132 -16.39 8.00 -3.13
C ARG A 132 -15.81 7.10 -2.04
N TYR A 133 -15.91 5.78 -2.17
CA TYR A 133 -15.34 4.83 -1.23
C TYR A 133 -13.86 4.63 -1.50
N GLY A 134 -13.43 4.57 -2.76
CA GLY A 134 -12.04 4.39 -3.15
C GLY A 134 -11.94 3.70 -4.50
N LEU A 135 -10.79 3.09 -4.78
CA LEU A 135 -10.63 2.24 -5.98
C LEU A 135 -11.59 1.03 -5.91
N SER A 136 -12.11 0.61 -7.06
CA SER A 136 -12.84 -0.65 -7.16
C SER A 136 -11.91 -1.84 -6.88
N LEU A 137 -12.51 -3.00 -6.61
CA LEU A 137 -11.75 -4.24 -6.40
C LEU A 137 -10.97 -4.63 -7.66
N GLU A 138 -11.58 -4.53 -8.83
CA GLU A 138 -10.99 -4.88 -10.12
C GLU A 138 -9.81 -3.95 -10.44
N ALA A 139 -10.02 -2.63 -10.35
CA ALA A 139 -8.95 -1.67 -10.59
C ALA A 139 -7.79 -1.88 -9.61
N SER A 140 -8.09 -2.21 -8.35
CA SER A 140 -7.06 -2.50 -7.35
C SER A 140 -6.34 -3.83 -7.61
N ALA A 141 -7.03 -4.85 -8.10
CA ALA A 141 -6.44 -6.13 -8.48
C ALA A 141 -5.51 -5.97 -9.69
N ASP A 142 -5.93 -5.24 -10.71
CA ASP A 142 -5.14 -4.93 -11.90
C ASP A 142 -3.86 -4.13 -11.55
N LEU A 143 -4.00 -3.10 -10.72
CA LEU A 143 -2.87 -2.31 -10.22
C LEU A 143 -1.94 -3.11 -9.30
N ALA A 144 -2.48 -4.03 -8.51
CA ALA A 144 -1.69 -4.96 -7.71
C ALA A 144 -0.91 -5.94 -8.62
N SER A 145 -1.56 -6.47 -9.65
CA SER A 145 -0.94 -7.32 -10.68
C SER A 145 0.19 -6.59 -11.40
N TYR A 146 -0.01 -5.32 -11.77
CA TYR A 146 1.05 -4.46 -12.30
C TYR A 146 2.25 -4.38 -11.35
N LEU A 147 2.02 -4.05 -10.06
CA LEU A 147 3.09 -3.97 -9.06
C LEU A 147 3.82 -5.30 -8.86
N LEU A 148 3.10 -6.42 -8.90
CA LEU A 148 3.66 -7.77 -8.80
C LEU A 148 4.52 -8.12 -10.02
N SER A 149 4.08 -7.76 -11.24
CA SER A 149 4.90 -7.92 -12.46
C SER A 149 6.20 -7.11 -12.37
N ARG A 150 6.15 -5.86 -11.86
CA ARG A 150 7.37 -5.06 -11.65
C ARG A 150 8.26 -5.63 -10.54
N ALA A 151 7.68 -6.21 -9.48
CA ALA A 151 8.43 -6.93 -8.46
C ALA A 151 9.15 -8.16 -9.04
N TRP A 152 8.46 -8.94 -9.87
CA TRP A 152 9.03 -10.08 -10.58
C TRP A 152 10.20 -9.68 -11.49
N MET A 153 10.04 -8.60 -12.26
CA MET A 153 11.13 -8.05 -13.09
C MET A 153 12.36 -7.67 -12.26
N LEU A 154 12.17 -7.05 -11.09
CA LEU A 154 13.28 -6.69 -10.20
C LEU A 154 14.00 -7.93 -9.64
N MET A 155 13.26 -8.96 -9.21
CA MET A 155 13.86 -10.23 -8.76
C MET A 155 14.66 -10.90 -9.88
N ALA A 156 14.14 -10.88 -11.12
CA ALA A 156 14.83 -11.42 -12.27
C ALA A 156 16.14 -10.67 -12.58
N LEU A 157 16.16 -9.35 -12.45
CA LEU A 157 17.37 -8.53 -12.59
C LEU A 157 18.39 -8.86 -11.48
N GLU A 158 17.95 -8.97 -10.22
CA GLU A 158 18.80 -9.34 -9.09
C GLU A 158 19.46 -10.71 -9.30
N LEU A 159 18.70 -11.71 -9.78
CA LEU A 159 19.22 -13.04 -10.09
C LEU A 159 20.28 -13.02 -11.21
N VAL A 160 20.06 -12.21 -12.25
CA VAL A 160 21.03 -12.04 -13.34
C VAL A 160 22.33 -11.44 -12.81
N GLU A 161 22.25 -10.41 -11.98
CA GLU A 161 23.42 -9.79 -11.34
C GLU A 161 24.20 -10.78 -10.45
N GLU A 162 23.49 -11.61 -9.68
CA GLU A 162 24.10 -12.65 -8.85
C GLU A 162 24.87 -13.68 -9.69
N LEU A 163 24.24 -14.22 -10.74
CA LEU A 163 24.86 -15.21 -11.62
C LEU A 163 26.07 -14.64 -12.37
N GLU A 164 26.03 -13.37 -12.78
CA GLU A 164 27.18 -12.69 -13.39
C GLU A 164 28.31 -12.48 -12.38
N GLY A 165 27.99 -12.13 -11.13
CA GLY A 165 28.96 -12.03 -10.03
C GLY A 165 29.67 -13.36 -9.76
N GLU A 166 28.92 -14.47 -9.71
CA GLU A 166 29.48 -15.82 -9.53
C GLU A 166 30.39 -16.22 -10.70
N ALA A 167 29.97 -15.94 -11.93
CA ALA A 167 30.76 -16.20 -13.14
C ALA A 167 32.07 -15.41 -13.15
N ALA A 168 32.04 -14.14 -12.75
CA ALA A 168 33.23 -13.29 -12.63
C ALA A 168 34.17 -13.75 -11.50
N ALA A 169 33.63 -14.29 -10.41
CA ALA A 169 34.39 -14.84 -9.29
C ALA A 169 34.96 -16.25 -9.56
N GLY A 170 34.71 -16.84 -10.74
CA GLY A 170 35.19 -18.18 -11.10
C GLY A 170 34.66 -19.31 -10.20
N SER A 171 33.62 -19.06 -9.42
CA SER A 171 33.02 -20.02 -8.50
C SER A 171 31.71 -20.53 -9.08
N PRO A 172 31.64 -21.80 -9.55
CA PRO A 172 30.38 -22.35 -10.00
C PRO A 172 29.47 -22.60 -8.79
N GLY A 173 28.42 -21.78 -8.71
CA GLY A 173 27.16 -21.98 -7.99
C GLY A 173 27.17 -22.97 -6.83
N ARG A 174 27.17 -22.44 -5.61
CA ARG A 174 26.48 -22.97 -4.41
C ARG A 174 26.81 -22.06 -3.23
N ARG A 175 26.18 -20.90 -3.15
CA ARG A 175 25.68 -20.51 -1.83
C ARG A 175 24.48 -21.41 -1.58
N ALA A 176 24.67 -22.39 -0.68
CA ALA A 176 23.52 -23.04 -0.07
C ALA A 176 22.68 -21.92 0.54
N LEU A 177 21.51 -21.64 -0.06
CA LEU A 177 20.48 -20.85 0.58
C LEU A 177 20.32 -21.42 2.00
N PRO A 178 20.26 -20.57 3.04
CA PRO A 178 19.94 -21.03 4.39
C PRO A 178 18.76 -21.99 4.32
N ALA A 179 18.82 -23.12 5.03
CA ALA A 179 17.81 -24.18 4.96
C ALA A 179 16.37 -23.71 5.26
N ASP A 180 16.24 -22.51 5.85
CA ASP A 180 14.98 -21.87 6.21
C ASP A 180 14.48 -20.84 5.18
N THR A 181 15.13 -20.72 4.02
CA THR A 181 14.67 -19.82 2.95
C THR A 181 13.66 -20.56 2.10
N GLU A 182 12.43 -20.04 2.00
CA GLU A 182 11.47 -20.56 1.01
C GLU A 182 12.14 -20.57 -0.37
N PRO A 183 12.02 -21.67 -1.12
CA PRO A 183 12.62 -21.73 -2.45
C PRO A 183 12.05 -20.61 -3.31
N ALA A 184 12.94 -19.85 -3.96
CA ALA A 184 12.51 -18.83 -4.90
C ALA A 184 11.59 -19.47 -5.97
N PRO A 185 10.50 -18.79 -6.36
CA PRO A 185 9.57 -19.29 -7.37
C PRO A 185 10.32 -19.58 -8.67
N ARG A 186 9.99 -20.69 -9.33
CA ARG A 186 10.73 -21.19 -10.50
C ARG A 186 10.40 -20.41 -11.77
N ASP A 187 9.19 -19.85 -11.84
CA ASP A 187 8.70 -19.03 -12.93
C ASP A 187 7.65 -18.00 -12.46
N GLU A 188 7.27 -17.11 -13.38
CA GLU A 188 6.34 -16.00 -13.12
C GLU A 188 4.96 -16.51 -12.69
N GLN A 189 4.50 -17.63 -13.27
CA GLN A 189 3.19 -18.18 -12.96
C GLN A 189 3.14 -18.69 -11.51
N GLU A 190 4.15 -19.43 -11.07
CA GLU A 190 4.27 -19.90 -9.68
C GLU A 190 4.35 -18.72 -8.69
N PHE A 191 5.06 -17.64 -9.06
CA PHE A 191 5.11 -16.42 -8.26
C PHE A 191 3.72 -15.79 -8.09
N PHE A 192 2.97 -15.61 -9.19
CA PHE A 192 1.64 -15.02 -9.15
C PHE A 192 0.65 -15.89 -8.39
N GLU A 193 0.66 -17.22 -8.58
CA GLU A 193 -0.18 -18.14 -7.83
C GLU A 193 0.06 -18.06 -6.32
N ALA A 194 1.34 -18.01 -5.91
CA ALA A 194 1.71 -17.86 -4.50
C ALA A 194 1.25 -16.51 -3.92
N GLN A 195 1.47 -15.41 -4.65
CA GLN A 195 1.06 -14.08 -4.18
C GLN A 195 -0.47 -13.93 -4.16
N ALA A 196 -1.18 -14.43 -5.18
CA ALA A 196 -2.63 -14.42 -5.24
C ALA A 196 -3.24 -15.20 -4.07
N ALA A 197 -2.74 -16.41 -3.78
CA ALA A 197 -3.18 -17.20 -2.64
C ALA A 197 -2.95 -16.45 -1.31
N ALA A 198 -1.75 -15.90 -1.11
CA ALA A 198 -1.43 -15.14 0.09
C ALA A 198 -2.32 -13.90 0.27
N ILE A 199 -2.55 -13.13 -0.81
CA ILE A 199 -3.40 -11.94 -0.79
C ILE A 199 -4.84 -12.30 -0.47
N ARG A 200 -5.40 -13.34 -1.10
CA ARG A 200 -6.78 -13.79 -0.85
C ARG A 200 -6.98 -14.22 0.61
N GLU A 201 -6.02 -14.92 1.20
CA GLU A 201 -6.07 -15.29 2.62
C GLU A 201 -5.94 -14.07 3.55
N GLU A 202 -5.07 -13.11 3.22
CA GLU A 202 -4.96 -11.86 3.98
C GLU A 202 -6.27 -11.04 3.92
N VAL A 203 -6.91 -10.98 2.75
CA VAL A 203 -8.22 -10.30 2.55
C VAL A 203 -9.31 -11.00 3.35
N ARG A 204 -9.40 -12.33 3.27
CA ARG A 204 -10.34 -13.14 4.06
C ARG A 204 -10.19 -12.85 5.55
N ALA A 205 -8.96 -12.96 6.07
CA ALA A 205 -8.65 -12.69 7.46
C ALA A 205 -8.99 -11.25 7.85
N ARG A 206 -8.74 -10.29 6.95
CA ARG A 206 -9.05 -8.88 7.18
C ARG A 206 -10.55 -8.63 7.30
N LEU A 207 -11.36 -9.13 6.38
CA LEU A 207 -12.82 -8.96 6.40
C LEU A 207 -13.43 -9.61 7.64
N VAL A 208 -13.03 -10.85 7.96
CA VAL A 208 -13.46 -11.53 9.20
C VAL A 208 -13.09 -10.72 10.44
N ARG A 209 -11.91 -10.09 10.46
CA ARG A 209 -11.49 -9.24 11.57
C ARG A 209 -12.39 -8.00 11.71
N MET A 210 -12.85 -7.41 10.60
CA MET A 210 -13.72 -6.23 10.64
C MET A 210 -15.01 -6.49 11.39
N VAL A 211 -15.66 -7.64 11.17
CA VAL A 211 -16.91 -8.00 11.88
C VAL A 211 -16.69 -8.61 13.27
N ARG A 212 -15.45 -8.95 13.64
CA ARG A 212 -15.10 -9.47 14.97
C ARG A 212 -14.58 -8.40 15.93
N VAL A 213 -13.98 -7.33 15.41
CA VAL A 213 -13.34 -6.27 16.21
C VAL A 213 -14.24 -5.04 16.23
N PRO A 214 -14.83 -4.67 17.39
CA PRO A 214 -15.84 -3.62 17.40
C PRO A 214 -15.40 -2.26 16.88
N LEU A 215 -14.15 -1.88 17.15
CA LEU A 215 -13.61 -0.60 16.68
C LEU A 215 -13.47 -0.57 15.15
N GLU A 216 -13.18 -1.71 14.52
CA GLU A 216 -13.06 -1.78 13.07
C GLU A 216 -14.42 -1.74 12.39
N LEU A 217 -15.39 -2.49 12.94
CA LEU A 217 -16.77 -2.43 12.49
C LEU A 217 -17.35 -1.01 12.60
N ARG A 218 -17.11 -0.34 13.74
CA ARG A 218 -17.56 1.03 13.94
C ARG A 218 -16.93 1.98 12.94
N ALA A 219 -15.62 1.85 12.70
CA ALA A 219 -14.94 2.68 11.71
C ALA A 219 -15.51 2.50 10.28
N ALA A 220 -15.90 1.28 9.92
CA ALA A 220 -16.55 0.99 8.63
C ALA A 220 -17.95 1.60 8.54
N LEU A 221 -18.79 1.40 9.55
CA LEU A 221 -20.14 1.99 9.64
C LEU A 221 -20.09 3.52 9.61
N ASP A 222 -19.20 4.13 10.40
CA ASP A 222 -19.02 5.58 10.42
C ASP A 222 -18.52 6.11 9.06
N ARG A 223 -17.72 5.34 8.34
CA ARG A 223 -17.27 5.71 6.99
C ARG A 223 -18.42 5.67 6.00
N HIS A 224 -19.18 4.57 5.96
CA HIS A 224 -20.37 4.43 5.12
C HIS A 224 -21.36 5.59 5.37
N ALA A 225 -21.72 5.84 6.63
CA ALA A 225 -22.67 6.90 6.99
C ALA A 225 -22.20 8.31 6.58
N ARG A 226 -20.90 8.60 6.66
CA ARG A 226 -20.35 9.87 6.16
C ARG A 226 -20.51 9.99 4.64
N LEU A 227 -20.15 8.94 3.91
CA LEU A 227 -20.17 8.94 2.44
C LEU A 227 -21.59 8.99 1.88
N GLU A 228 -22.56 8.31 2.50
CA GLU A 228 -23.99 8.44 2.16
C GLU A 228 -24.55 9.82 2.51
N GLY A 229 -24.11 10.39 3.64
CA GLY A 229 -24.50 11.74 4.06
C GLY A 229 -24.03 12.82 3.08
N ASP A 230 -22.80 12.71 2.58
CA ASP A 230 -22.22 13.60 1.59
C ASP A 230 -22.93 13.44 0.23
N ALA A 231 -23.20 12.20 -0.21
CA ALA A 231 -23.95 11.94 -1.45
C ALA A 231 -25.35 12.58 -1.43
N ALA A 232 -26.08 12.43 -0.32
CA ALA A 232 -27.40 13.04 -0.16
C ALA A 232 -27.36 14.59 -0.10
N ALA A 233 -26.22 15.18 0.24
CA ALA A 233 -26.03 16.63 0.21
C ALA A 233 -25.74 17.14 -1.21
N ASP A 234 -24.91 16.42 -1.96
CA ASP A 234 -24.61 16.71 -3.37
C ASP A 234 -25.85 16.59 -4.26
N ASP A 235 -26.67 15.56 -4.07
CA ASP A 235 -27.94 15.41 -4.78
C ASP A 235 -28.91 16.57 -4.50
N ARG A 236 -28.98 17.03 -3.24
CA ARG A 236 -29.80 18.21 -2.88
C ARG A 236 -29.27 19.51 -3.49
N ALA A 237 -27.97 19.63 -3.71
CA ALA A 237 -27.38 20.77 -4.41
C ALA A 237 -27.60 20.69 -5.94
N GLY A 238 -27.66 19.48 -6.50
CA GLY A 238 -27.88 19.21 -7.93
C GLY A 238 -29.32 19.41 -8.43
N VAL A 239 -30.33 19.37 -7.54
CA VAL A 239 -31.76 19.52 -7.89
C VAL A 239 -32.16 20.99 -8.19
N GLY A 240 -31.22 21.94 -8.13
CA GLY A 240 -31.47 23.38 -8.36
C GLY A 240 -30.96 23.99 -9.67
N GLY A 241 -30.49 23.19 -10.64
CA GLY A 241 -29.84 23.73 -11.85
C GLY A 241 -30.55 23.39 -13.17
N ASP A 242 -31.32 24.33 -13.72
CA ASP A 242 -31.81 24.29 -15.10
C ASP A 242 -30.65 24.36 -16.12
N PRO A 243 -30.71 23.68 -17.28
CA PRO A 243 -29.57 23.58 -18.20
C PRO A 243 -29.65 24.62 -19.33
N VAL A 244 -28.98 25.77 -19.19
CA VAL A 244 -28.66 26.64 -20.34
C VAL A 244 -27.30 27.32 -20.14
N GLY A 245 -26.41 27.16 -21.12
CA GLY A 245 -25.41 28.19 -21.45
C GLY A 245 -23.96 27.86 -21.13
N ARG A 246 -23.24 27.46 -22.18
CA ARG A 246 -21.76 27.40 -22.25
C ARG A 246 -21.16 28.83 -22.28
N ARG A 247 -19.97 28.97 -21.65
CA ARG A 247 -18.81 29.90 -21.88
C ARG A 247 -18.57 31.12 -20.96
N ALA A 248 -17.39 31.03 -20.32
CA ALA A 248 -16.31 32.02 -20.12
C ALA A 248 -16.51 33.26 -19.23
N GLY A 249 -15.65 33.37 -18.20
CA GLY A 249 -15.28 34.64 -17.55
C GLY A 249 -15.08 34.54 -16.03
N ALA A 250 -13.83 34.55 -15.56
CA ALA A 250 -13.49 34.99 -14.20
C ALA A 250 -13.60 36.55 -14.12
N PRO A 251 -13.60 37.26 -12.95
CA PRO A 251 -13.16 36.84 -11.59
C PRO A 251 -13.96 37.36 -10.35
N GLY A 252 -14.04 36.57 -9.26
CA GLY A 252 -14.22 36.91 -7.81
C GLY A 252 -15.37 37.85 -7.35
N PRO A 253 -15.54 38.22 -6.05
CA PRO A 253 -15.36 37.51 -4.76
C PRO A 253 -16.64 37.55 -3.87
N GLY A 254 -16.75 36.69 -2.85
CA GLY A 254 -17.55 36.97 -1.64
C GLY A 254 -18.79 36.09 -1.35
N ALA A 255 -18.68 35.35 -0.23
CA ALA A 255 -19.67 34.86 0.74
C ALA A 255 -21.19 35.16 0.54
N ALA A 256 -22.16 34.32 0.95
CA ALA A 256 -22.21 33.56 2.19
C ALA A 256 -23.34 32.50 2.18
N GLY A 257 -23.15 31.41 2.93
CA GLY A 257 -24.25 30.51 3.34
C GLY A 257 -23.96 29.52 4.46
N HIS A 258 -22.85 29.61 5.21
CA HIS A 258 -22.67 28.73 6.39
C HIS A 258 -23.54 29.22 7.55
N SER A 259 -24.45 28.34 7.98
CA SER A 259 -25.39 28.58 9.07
C SER A 259 -24.66 29.00 10.35
N LYS A 260 -25.27 29.95 11.08
CA LYS A 260 -24.75 30.52 12.33
C LYS A 260 -24.37 29.44 13.37
N ARG A 261 -25.11 28.32 13.39
CA ARG A 261 -24.83 27.14 14.23
C ARG A 261 -23.52 26.44 13.89
N ALA A 262 -23.20 26.27 12.60
CA ALA A 262 -21.97 25.58 12.19
C ALA A 262 -20.71 26.38 12.59
N ARG A 263 -20.79 27.71 12.55
CA ARG A 263 -19.70 28.59 13.01
C ARG A 263 -19.55 28.59 14.53
N GLU A 264 -20.66 28.55 15.26
CA GLU A 264 -20.65 28.44 16.73
C GLU A 264 -20.11 27.08 17.19
N ASP A 265 -20.41 25.99 16.50
CA ASP A 265 -19.90 24.65 16.83
C ASP A 265 -18.41 24.48 16.48
N LEU A 266 -17.95 25.06 15.37
CA LEU A 266 -16.53 25.05 15.02
C LEU A 266 -15.71 25.91 15.99
N ALA A 267 -16.22 27.08 16.38
CA ALA A 267 -15.59 27.94 17.38
C ALA A 267 -15.52 27.28 18.76
N LYS A 268 -16.58 26.58 19.19
CA LYS A 268 -16.60 25.79 20.43
C LYS A 268 -15.58 24.64 20.39
N LYS A 269 -15.49 23.91 19.28
CA LYS A 269 -14.49 22.84 19.11
C LYS A 269 -13.05 23.36 19.09
N ALA A 270 -12.82 24.51 18.45
CA ALA A 270 -11.50 25.16 18.43
C ALA A 270 -11.09 25.67 19.83
N SER A 271 -12.00 26.31 20.57
CA SER A 271 -11.74 26.73 21.95
C SER A 271 -11.49 25.54 22.88
N ALA A 272 -12.27 24.45 22.78
CA ALA A 272 -12.06 23.26 23.60
C ALA A 272 -10.72 22.57 23.30
N ALA A 273 -10.30 22.52 22.03
CA ALA A 273 -8.98 21.99 21.65
C ALA A 273 -7.84 22.88 22.16
N PHE A 274 -8.03 24.21 22.16
CA PHE A 274 -7.05 25.16 22.66
C PHE A 274 -6.93 25.11 24.20
N GLU A 275 -8.05 25.02 24.91
CA GLU A 275 -8.07 24.83 26.37
C GLU A 275 -7.43 23.50 26.77
N LEU A 276 -7.69 22.42 26.01
CA LEU A 276 -7.03 21.14 26.23
C LEU A 276 -5.52 21.25 26.03
N ALA A 277 -5.06 21.92 24.98
CA ALA A 277 -3.63 22.13 24.72
C ALA A 277 -2.93 22.99 25.81
N GLN A 278 -3.67 23.88 26.49
CA GLN A 278 -3.15 24.69 27.60
C GLN A 278 -3.24 24.00 28.96
N SER A 279 -4.16 23.04 29.12
CA SER A 279 -4.31 22.25 30.34
C SER A 279 -3.04 21.45 30.68
N GLU A 280 -2.80 21.19 31.96
CA GLU A 280 -1.66 20.38 32.42
C GLU A 280 -1.70 18.95 31.84
N VAL A 281 -2.92 18.41 31.67
CA VAL A 281 -3.14 17.10 31.05
C VAL A 281 -2.75 17.11 29.57
N GLY A 282 -3.15 18.14 28.81
CA GLY A 282 -2.77 18.25 27.39
C GLY A 282 -1.30 18.55 27.18
N ARG A 283 -0.68 19.37 28.04
CA ARG A 283 0.78 19.60 28.02
C ARG A 283 1.55 18.31 28.32
N THR A 284 1.05 17.47 29.23
CA THR A 284 1.64 16.16 29.53
C THR A 284 1.47 15.19 28.34
N ALA A 285 0.29 15.13 27.72
CA ALA A 285 0.03 14.28 26.56
C ALA A 285 0.88 14.67 25.34
N PHE A 286 1.00 15.98 25.05
CA PHE A 286 1.89 16.48 24.00
C PHE A 286 3.38 16.28 24.34
N GLY A 287 3.77 16.40 25.60
CA GLY A 287 5.13 16.09 26.07
C GLY A 287 5.50 14.61 25.90
N MET A 288 4.54 13.70 26.14
CA MET A 288 4.73 12.26 25.91
C MET A 288 4.84 11.92 24.42
N LEU A 289 4.02 12.54 23.57
CA LEU A 289 4.08 12.38 22.11
C LEU A 289 5.41 12.88 21.54
N ARG A 290 5.87 14.05 21.99
CA ARG A 290 7.17 14.61 21.59
C ARG A 290 8.33 13.74 22.07
N SER A 291 8.30 13.26 23.31
CA SER A 291 9.33 12.37 23.86
C SER A 291 9.36 10.99 23.17
N GLY A 292 8.20 10.52 22.70
CA GLY A 292 8.08 9.30 21.90
C GLY A 292 8.64 9.50 20.49
N ALA A 293 8.34 10.65 19.86
CA ALA A 293 8.89 11.01 18.56
C ALA A 293 10.41 11.20 18.62
N GLU A 294 10.95 11.92 19.63
CA GLU A 294 12.39 12.10 19.81
C GLU A 294 13.12 10.77 20.09
N ARG A 295 12.50 9.82 20.83
CA ARG A 295 13.03 8.45 20.98
C ARG A 295 13.01 7.64 19.68
N ALA A 296 11.97 7.81 18.87
CA ALA A 296 11.89 7.15 17.57
C ALA A 296 12.96 7.70 16.61
N TYR A 297 13.18 9.01 16.56
CA TYR A 297 14.21 9.62 15.72
C TYR A 297 15.64 9.36 16.24
N GLY A 298 15.86 9.36 17.56
CA GLY A 298 17.17 9.04 18.16
C GLY A 298 17.61 7.58 17.96
N ALA A 299 16.66 6.66 17.73
CA ALA A 299 16.96 5.27 17.38
C ALA A 299 17.47 5.12 15.93
N TYR A 300 17.15 6.07 15.04
CA TYR A 300 17.68 6.10 13.66
C TYR A 300 19.05 6.78 13.56
N GLY A 301 19.43 7.64 14.51
CA GLY A 301 20.73 8.33 14.51
C GLY A 301 21.90 7.56 15.14
N ARG A 302 21.63 6.50 15.93
CA ARG A 302 22.67 5.82 16.74
C ARG A 302 23.27 4.56 16.12
N ARG A 303 23.00 4.28 14.84
CA ARG A 303 23.56 3.11 14.11
C ARG A 303 24.68 3.44 13.12
N THR A 304 25.09 4.71 13.04
CA THR A 304 26.12 5.20 12.08
C THR A 304 27.42 5.67 12.72
N GLU A 305 27.64 5.47 14.02
CA GLU A 305 28.92 5.74 14.67
C GLU A 305 29.30 4.56 15.57
N VAL A 306 29.94 3.53 14.99
CA VAL A 306 31.14 2.83 15.47
C VAL A 306 31.45 1.75 14.41
N ASP A 307 32.22 2.10 13.39
CA ASP A 307 33.49 1.41 13.11
C ASP A 307 34.18 2.09 11.94
N GLY A 308 35.29 2.79 12.23
CA GLY A 308 35.99 3.58 11.22
C GLY A 308 37.17 4.43 11.68
N THR A 309 38.10 3.86 12.46
CA THR A 309 39.57 4.17 12.50
C THR A 309 40.03 5.56 13.03
N PRO A 310 41.32 5.87 13.36
CA PRO A 310 42.59 5.08 13.36
C PRO A 310 43.51 5.24 14.63
N GLY A 311 44.51 4.37 14.76
CA GLY A 311 45.86 4.65 15.32
C GLY A 311 46.09 4.69 16.85
N GLU A 312 46.96 3.80 17.37
CA GLU A 312 48.12 4.13 18.22
C GLU A 312 48.87 2.84 18.65
N GLU A 313 50.18 2.79 18.36
CA GLU A 313 51.14 1.88 18.99
C GLU A 313 51.16 2.09 20.50
N PRO A 314 51.55 1.05 21.27
CA PRO A 314 52.72 1.28 22.11
C PRO A 314 53.75 0.16 22.05
N ASP A 315 54.98 0.60 21.82
CA ASP A 315 56.24 -0.02 22.21
C ASP A 315 56.18 -0.51 23.67
N HIS A 316 56.49 -1.78 23.92
CA HIS A 316 57.14 -2.21 25.17
C HIS A 316 57.99 -3.48 24.98
N ARG A 317 59.29 -3.24 25.15
CA ARG A 317 60.41 -4.18 25.37
C ARG A 317 60.15 -5.31 26.39
N GLU A 318 60.66 -6.50 26.04
CA GLU A 318 61.46 -7.52 26.80
C GLU A 318 61.07 -7.91 28.25
N PRO A 319 61.35 -9.16 28.70
CA PRO A 319 62.58 -9.95 28.47
C PRO A 319 62.42 -11.34 27.85
#